data_AF-R5V8Y5-F1
#
_entry.id   AF-R5V8Y5-F1
#
_cell.length_a   1.000
_cell.length_b   1.000
_cell.length_c   1.000
_cell.angle_alpha   90.00
_cell.angle_beta   90.00
_cell.angle_gamma   90.00
#
_symmetry.space_group_name_H-M   'P 1'
#
loop_
_entity.id
_entity.type
_entity.pdbx_description
1 polymer ?
#
loop_
_entity_poly.entity_id
_entity_poly.type
_entity_poly.pdbx_seq_one_letter_code
_entity_poly.pdbx_strand_id
1 'polypeptide(L)' 'MKKIRFRTLGCWPLTGAVESEADTIEKIVEEMMTTTKSERTTRVIDFDQEASMEQKKREGYF' A
#
# COMPACT_ATOMS: atom_id res chain seq x y z
N MET A 1 -5.39 -18.35 11.21
CA MET A 1 -4.44 -17.25 10.96
C MET A 1 -4.70 -16.75 9.54
N LYS A 2 -4.86 -15.44 9.31
CA LYS A 2 -5.12 -14.91 7.97
C LYS A 2 -3.80 -14.66 7.23
N LYS A 3 -3.70 -15.05 5.95
CA LYS A 3 -2.54 -14.68 5.11
C LYS A 3 -2.72 -13.27 4.58
N ILE A 4 -1.64 -12.49 4.66
CA ILE A 4 -1.63 -11.09 4.24
C ILE A 4 -0.41 -10.82 3.36
N ARG A 5 -0.58 -9.88 2.43
CA ARG A 5 0.49 -9.39 1.55
C ARG A 5 0.45 -7.88 1.48
N PHE A 6 1.62 -7.26 1.42
CA PHE A 6 1.74 -5.85 1.10
C PHE A 6 1.92 -5.70 -0.42
N ARG A 7 0.99 -5.00 -1.08
CA ARG A 7 1.09 -4.73 -2.53
C ARG A 7 1.97 -3.53 -2.85
N THR A 8 2.21 -2.68 -1.86
CA THR A 8 3.14 -1.56 -1.91
C THR A 8 3.80 -1.40 -0.56
N LEU A 9 5.01 -0.83 -0.52
CA LEU A 9 5.76 -0.59 0.70
C LEU A 9 6.09 0.91 0.84
N GLY A 10 6.06 1.40 2.07
CA GLY A 10 6.36 2.78 2.44
C GLY A 10 6.70 2.88 3.93
N CYS A 11 6.34 3.99 4.56
CA CYS A 11 6.57 4.18 6.00
C CYS A 11 5.81 3.14 6.83
N TRP A 12 6.48 2.63 7.87
CA TRP A 12 6.08 1.46 8.65
C TRP A 12 4.72 1.54 9.38
N PRO A 13 4.15 2.70 9.81
CA PRO A 13 2.77 2.70 10.31
C PRO A 13 1.71 3.03 9.24
N LEU A 14 2.13 3.43 8.03
CA LEU A 14 1.22 3.97 7.01
C LEU A 14 1.01 3.04 5.81
N THR A 15 1.53 1.83 5.90
CA THR A 15 1.43 0.81 4.84
C THR A 15 0.48 -0.29 5.29
N GLY A 16 -0.69 -0.38 4.66
CA GLY A 16 -1.68 -1.42 4.92
C GLY A 16 -1.43 -2.70 4.11
N ALA A 17 -1.63 -3.85 4.75
CA ALA A 17 -1.66 -5.15 4.07
C ALA A 17 -3.06 -5.45 3.52
N VAL A 18 -3.12 -6.33 2.53
CA VAL A 18 -4.37 -6.95 2.04
C VAL A 18 -4.37 -8.43 2.36
N GLU A 19 -5.54 -9.00 2.59
CA GLU A 19 -5.70 -10.45 2.64
C GLU A 19 -5.40 -11.03 1.25
N SER A 20 -4.48 -11.99 1.19
CA SER A 20 -4.02 -12.57 -0.07
C SER A 20 -3.46 -13.96 0.21
N GLU A 21 -3.92 -14.94 -0.58
CA GLU A 21 -3.42 -16.33 -0.55
C GLU A 21 -2.31 -16.57 -1.60
N ALA A 22 -1.94 -15.53 -2.36
CA ALA A 22 -0.91 -15.61 -3.39
C ALA A 22 0.48 -15.75 -2.75
N ASP A 23 1.04 -16.95 -2.84
CA ASP A 23 2.35 -17.33 -2.32
C ASP A 23 3.39 -17.64 -3.41
N THR A 24 3.03 -17.47 -4.69
CA THR A 24 3.92 -17.56 -5.85
C THR A 24 3.74 -16.37 -6.78
N ILE A 25 4.69 -16.16 -7.69
CA ILE A 25 4.65 -15.06 -8.67
C ILE A 25 3.45 -15.21 -9.59
N GLU A 26 3.17 -16.43 -10.05
CA GLU A 26 2.04 -16.73 -10.95
C GLU A 26 0.71 -16.36 -10.30
N LYS A 27 0.52 -16.77 -9.03
CA LYS A 27 -0.68 -16.40 -8.25
C LYS A 27 -0.79 -14.90 -8.04
N ILE A 28 0.33 -14.20 -7.83
CA ILE A 28 0.33 -12.74 -7.71
C ILE A 28 -0.14 -12.12 -9.03
N VAL A 29 0.38 -12.57 -10.18
CA VAL A 29 0.00 -12.04 -11.49
C VAL A 29 -1.50 -12.26 -11.74
N GLU A 30 -2.02 -13.46 -11.48
CA GLU A 30 -3.45 -13.76 -11.60
C GLU A 30 -4.33 -12.86 -10.72
N GLU A 31 -3.92 -12.65 -9.46
CA GLU A 31 -4.59 -11.72 -8.53
C GLU A 31 -4.57 -10.28 -9.07
N MET A 32 -3.44 -9.84 -9.64
CA MET A 32 -3.32 -8.49 -10.19
C MET A 32 -4.20 -8.29 -11.43
N MET A 33 -4.33 -9.29 -12.30
CA MET A 33 -5.13 -9.21 -13.53
C MET A 33 -6.63 -8.98 -13.25
N THR A 34 -7.12 -9.42 -12.10
CA THR A 34 -8.53 -9.27 -11.70
C THR A 34 -8.76 -8.09 -10.75
N THR A 35 -7.69 -7.48 -10.23
CA THR A 35 -7.83 -6.38 -9.28
C THR A 35 -8.12 -5.05 -9.96
N THR A 36 -9.19 -4.39 -9.52
CA THR A 36 -9.61 -3.06 -10.01
C THR A 36 -9.12 -1.89 -9.14
N LYS A 37 -8.51 -2.19 -7.99
CA LYS A 37 -7.99 -1.18 -7.05
C LYS A 37 -6.49 -1.01 -7.19
N SER A 38 -6.04 0.24 -7.27
CA SER A 38 -4.61 0.58 -7.26
C SER A 38 -3.87 -0.11 -6.12
N GLU A 39 -2.64 -0.54 -6.39
CA GLU A 39 -1.75 -1.10 -5.36
C GLU A 39 -1.48 -0.11 -4.22
N ARG A 40 -1.60 1.19 -4.50
CA ARG A 40 -1.41 2.28 -3.55
C ARG A 40 -2.59 2.57 -2.63
N THR A 41 -3.74 1.94 -2.84
CA THR A 41 -4.94 2.18 -2.03
C THR A 41 -4.75 1.89 -0.54
N THR A 42 -3.74 1.10 -0.15
CA THR A 42 -3.44 0.82 1.26
C THR A 42 -2.42 1.78 1.89
N ARG A 43 -1.97 2.82 1.16
CA ARG A 43 -1.11 3.87 1.70
C ARG A 43 -1.97 4.94 2.37
N VAL A 44 -2.01 4.92 3.70
CA VAL A 44 -2.77 5.91 4.49
C VAL A 44 -2.30 7.34 4.18
N ILE A 45 -1.00 7.51 3.92
CA ILE A 45 -0.39 8.80 3.57
C ILE A 45 -0.93 9.41 2.27
N ASP A 46 -1.47 8.60 1.36
CA ASP A 46 -1.95 9.09 0.06
C ASP A 46 -3.36 9.74 0.16
N PHE A 47 -4.05 9.57 1.29
CA PHE A 47 -5.38 10.16 1.54
C PHE A 47 -5.34 11.45 2.38
N ASP A 48 -4.15 11.98 2.62
CA ASP A 48 -3.95 13.21 3.38
C ASP A 48 -4.24 14.46 2.52
N GLN A 49 -4.33 15.62 3.16
CA GLN A 49 -4.76 16.88 2.53
C GLN A 49 -3.84 17.32 1.37
N GLU A 50 -4.36 18.20 0.50
CA GLU A 50 -3.57 18.85 -0.55
C GLU A 50 -2.34 19.55 0.06
N ALA A 51 -1.18 19.41 -0.58
CA ALA A 51 0.13 19.88 -0.09
C ALA A 51 0.64 19.25 1.22
N SER A 52 0.01 18.18 1.73
CA SER A 52 0.48 17.45 2.94
C SER A 52 1.94 16.95 2.84
N MET A 53 2.41 16.63 1.63
CA MET A 53 3.81 16.25 1.43
C MET A 53 4.79 17.38 1.71
N GLU A 54 4.47 18.61 1.27
CA GLU A 54 5.32 19.78 1.52
C GLU A 54 5.29 20.19 2.99
N GLN A 55 4.15 20.03 3.66
CA GLN A 55 4.06 20.22 5.11
C GLN A 55 4.90 19.18 5.87
N LYS A 56 4.78 17.90 5.52
CA LYS A 56 5.59 16.82 6.13
C LYS A 56 7.10 17.02 5.94
N LYS A 57 7.54 17.57 4.81
CA LYS A 57 8.93 17.99 4.62
C LYS A 57 9.35 19.08 5.61
N ARG A 58 8.50 20.10 5.82
CA ARG A 58 8.76 21.17 6.80
C ARG A 58 8.79 20.65 8.24
N GLU A 59 7.99 19.63 8.54
CA GLU A 59 7.91 18.99 9.86
C GLU A 59 9.04 17.97 10.11
N GLY A 60 9.93 17.73 9.13
CA GLY A 60 11.06 16.81 9.26
C GLY A 60 10.68 15.33 9.17
N TYR A 61 9.55 15.03 8.52
CA TYR A 61 9.09 13.65 8.30
C TYR A 61 9.95 12.88 7.29
N PHE A 62 10.67 13.58 6.40
CA PHE A 62 11.53 13.04 5.36
C PHE A 62 13.00 13.32 5.66
#